data_AF-A0A800LQ43-F1
#
_entry.id   AF-A0A800LQ43-F1
#
_cell.length_a   1.000
_cell.length_b   1.000
_cell.length_c   1.000
_cell.angle_alpha   90.00
_cell.angle_beta   90.00
_cell.angle_gamma   90.00
#
_symmetry.space_group_name_H-M   'P 1'
#
loop_
_entity.id
_entity.type
_entity.pdbx_description
1 polymer ?
#
loop_
_entity_poly.entity_id
_entity_poly.type
_entity_poly.pdbx_seq_one_letter_code
_entity_poly.pdbx_strand_id
1 'polypeptide(L)'
;MRNSPRFWALGGSLFTVLLLSASCALVEDVLPPAPTPAPRMVAMPTTTAAPTTSTVPPTTTATPTTSTVPPTTTATPTTTTEEPFDPVAVLTANYRWGHSDETYLLQQLLQVTVDGWYGPQTRAAHLRFLEVEGLSTAGVPPVPPPPVVVPEVDPDAPELELECQEMACWPGYTGDYQAAVVAAVTGVPSVLLSGLVGVQIVNGCWPGAAHFDLPDDCSVNVYDEWGWYADGSPGNPWANSIWITNSTAAGPGLAYVALHEVAHAYSMQVLDVCYDPQGTSYQTRLYALMDEPQFAGTNPEELLADVIAGYFGHPYTNYRGDAQVSEAQSVLLTEAFAACS
;
A
#
# COMPACT_ATOMS: atom_id res chain seq x y z
N MET A 1 -58.32 -30.70 36.68
CA MET A 1 -58.46 -30.42 35.24
C MET A 1 -57.30 -31.15 34.56
N ARG A 2 -57.51 -32.45 34.35
CA ARG A 2 -57.87 -33.15 33.09
C ARG A 2 -56.72 -33.16 32.08
N ASN A 3 -56.22 -34.29 31.59
CA ASN A 3 -56.30 -35.69 32.01
C ASN A 3 -55.21 -36.44 31.22
N SER A 4 -54.58 -37.40 31.89
CA SER A 4 -53.71 -38.52 31.50
C SER A 4 -53.43 -38.85 30.02
N PRO A 5 -52.25 -39.43 29.73
CA PRO A 5 -52.14 -40.48 28.74
C PRO A 5 -51.70 -41.81 29.37
N ARG A 6 -52.25 -42.91 28.88
CA ARG A 6 -51.77 -44.26 29.19
C ARG A 6 -52.21 -45.24 28.10
N PHE A 7 -51.23 -46.04 27.67
CA PHE A 7 -51.33 -47.32 26.92
C PHE A 7 -51.70 -47.26 25.43
N TRP A 8 -51.17 -48.07 24.50
CA TRP A 8 -50.00 -48.97 24.35
C TRP A 8 -49.99 -49.41 22.86
N ALA A 9 -48.88 -50.03 22.42
CA ALA A 9 -48.78 -51.10 21.40
C ALA A 9 -48.52 -50.80 19.89
N LEU A 10 -47.30 -51.17 19.46
CA LEU A 10 -46.89 -52.17 18.44
C LEU A 10 -47.32 -52.08 16.95
N GLY A 11 -46.30 -52.30 16.09
CA GLY A 11 -46.37 -52.83 14.72
C GLY A 11 -46.30 -51.75 13.64
N GLY A 12 -45.55 -51.85 12.55
CA GLY A 12 -44.73 -52.88 11.95
C GLY A 12 -44.24 -52.33 10.60
N SER A 13 -43.08 -52.79 10.11
CA SER A 13 -42.48 -52.36 8.84
C SER A 13 -43.38 -52.65 7.63
N LEU A 14 -43.46 -51.70 6.71
CA LEU A 14 -43.70 -51.95 5.29
C LEU A 14 -42.78 -51.07 4.44
N PHE A 15 -41.93 -51.73 3.66
CA PHE A 15 -41.18 -51.18 2.55
C PHE A 15 -42.16 -50.84 1.43
N THR A 16 -42.18 -49.59 0.97
CA THR A 16 -42.79 -49.21 -0.31
C THR A 16 -41.82 -48.31 -1.06
N VAL A 17 -41.25 -48.87 -2.12
CA VAL A 17 -40.57 -48.15 -3.20
C VAL A 17 -41.64 -47.36 -3.95
N LEU A 18 -41.55 -46.03 -3.97
CA LEU A 18 -42.39 -45.18 -4.79
C LEU A 18 -41.53 -44.50 -5.86
N LEU A 19 -41.73 -44.94 -7.10
CA LEU A 19 -41.30 -44.28 -8.33
C LEU A 19 -41.95 -42.89 -8.40
N LEU A 20 -41.14 -41.82 -8.44
CA LEU A 20 -41.63 -40.48 -8.77
C LEU A 20 -41.52 -40.27 -10.29
N SER A 21 -42.67 -40.39 -10.95
CA SER A 21 -42.91 -39.97 -12.32
C SER A 21 -42.83 -38.45 -12.44
N ALA A 22 -42.02 -37.98 -13.39
CA ALA A 22 -42.03 -36.61 -13.86
C ALA A 22 -43.36 -36.29 -14.58
N SER A 23 -44.07 -35.27 -14.09
CA SER A 23 -45.17 -34.64 -14.81
C SER A 23 -45.01 -33.12 -14.70
N CYS A 24 -44.91 -32.50 -15.87
CA CYS A 24 -44.90 -31.06 -16.12
C CYS A 24 -45.99 -30.33 -15.33
N ALA A 25 -45.58 -29.35 -14.52
CA ALA A 25 -46.43 -28.23 -14.17
C ALA A 25 -46.13 -27.08 -15.12
N LEU A 26 -47.17 -26.60 -15.80
CA LEU A 26 -47.19 -25.41 -16.62
C LEU A 26 -46.88 -24.20 -15.73
N VAL A 27 -45.69 -23.62 -15.89
CA VAL A 27 -45.46 -22.22 -15.52
C VAL A 27 -45.94 -21.38 -16.70
N GLU A 28 -46.89 -20.51 -16.39
CA GLU A 28 -47.41 -19.50 -17.30
C GLU A 28 -46.26 -18.67 -17.89
N ASP A 29 -46.24 -18.62 -19.21
CA ASP A 29 -45.32 -17.84 -20.03
C ASP A 29 -45.66 -16.35 -19.84
N VAL A 30 -45.13 -15.74 -18.78
CA VAL A 30 -45.15 -14.29 -18.62
C VAL A 30 -44.14 -13.74 -19.61
N LEU A 31 -44.65 -13.28 -20.76
CA LEU A 31 -43.89 -12.53 -21.74
C LEU A 31 -43.04 -11.45 -21.03
N PRO A 32 -41.74 -11.33 -21.34
CA PRO A 32 -40.96 -10.19 -20.87
C PRO A 32 -41.58 -8.88 -21.38
N PRO A 33 -41.53 -7.78 -20.61
CA PRO A 33 -42.03 -6.49 -21.08
C PRO A 33 -41.32 -6.10 -22.38
N ALA A 34 -42.09 -5.58 -23.34
CA ALA A 34 -41.57 -5.05 -24.59
C ALA A 34 -40.45 -4.02 -24.34
N PRO A 35 -39.38 -3.97 -25.16
CA PRO A 35 -38.35 -2.96 -25.01
C PRO A 35 -38.99 -1.58 -25.13
N THR A 36 -38.74 -0.74 -24.12
CA THR A 36 -39.12 0.66 -24.14
C THR A 36 -38.56 1.31 -25.41
N PRO A 37 -39.35 2.06 -26.21
CA PRO A 37 -38.81 2.76 -27.35
C PRO A 37 -37.76 3.76 -26.87
N ALA A 38 -36.58 3.72 -27.50
CA ALA A 38 -35.54 4.72 -27.28
C ALA A 38 -36.11 6.14 -27.42
N PRO A 39 -35.66 7.10 -26.60
CA PRO A 39 -36.12 8.47 -26.74
C PRO A 39 -35.83 8.95 -28.16
N ARG A 40 -36.90 9.35 -28.84
CA ARG A 40 -36.86 10.00 -30.15
C ARG A 40 -35.97 11.24 -30.02
N MET A 41 -34.82 11.24 -30.69
CA MET A 41 -34.03 12.46 -30.90
C MET A 41 -34.94 13.53 -31.49
N VAL A 42 -35.30 14.51 -30.66
CA VAL A 42 -35.77 15.79 -31.14
C VAL A 42 -34.51 16.49 -31.65
N ALA A 43 -34.46 16.72 -32.96
CA ALA A 43 -33.41 17.54 -33.55
C ALA A 43 -33.34 18.88 -32.81
N MET A 44 -32.20 19.15 -32.18
CA MET A 44 -31.90 20.48 -31.64
C MET A 44 -31.85 21.48 -32.80
N PRO A 45 -32.31 22.73 -32.61
CA PRO A 45 -32.08 23.76 -33.60
C PRO A 45 -30.57 24.01 -33.70
N THR A 46 -30.03 23.89 -34.91
CA THR A 46 -28.67 24.29 -35.23
C THR A 46 -28.57 25.81 -35.05
N THR A 47 -28.02 26.27 -33.92
CA THR A 47 -27.65 27.68 -33.78
C THR A 47 -26.35 27.90 -34.52
N THR A 48 -26.45 28.47 -35.73
CA THR A 48 -25.34 29.08 -36.46
C THR A 48 -24.74 30.19 -35.59
N ALA A 49 -23.52 30.01 -35.10
CA ALA A 49 -22.76 31.09 -34.48
C ALA A 49 -22.37 32.11 -35.56
N ALA A 50 -22.78 33.36 -35.36
CA ALA A 50 -22.31 34.51 -36.14
C ALA A 50 -20.83 34.80 -35.82
N PRO A 51 -20.03 35.33 -36.76
CA PRO A 51 -18.64 35.68 -36.49
C PRO A 51 -18.59 36.84 -35.50
N THR A 52 -17.96 36.62 -34.34
CA THR A 52 -17.62 37.68 -33.39
C THR A 52 -16.34 38.36 -33.84
N THR A 53 -16.47 39.62 -34.23
CA THR A 53 -15.35 40.54 -34.45
C THR A 53 -14.62 40.74 -33.12
N SER A 54 -13.36 40.34 -33.05
CA SER A 54 -12.49 40.61 -31.91
C SER A 54 -11.97 42.05 -31.99
N THR A 55 -12.44 42.91 -31.10
CA THR A 55 -11.88 44.25 -30.84
C THR A 55 -10.77 44.12 -29.81
N VAL A 56 -9.56 44.55 -30.18
CA VAL A 56 -8.37 44.63 -29.31
C VAL A 56 -8.61 45.67 -28.19
N PRO A 57 -8.32 45.37 -26.91
CA PRO A 57 -8.40 46.36 -25.83
C PRO A 57 -7.22 47.34 -25.89
N PRO A 58 -7.37 48.59 -25.39
CA PRO A 58 -6.31 49.60 -25.45
C PRO A 58 -5.14 49.25 -24.51
N THR A 59 -3.93 49.35 -25.05
CA THR A 59 -2.66 49.23 -24.34
C THR A 59 -2.55 50.30 -23.26
N THR A 60 -2.45 49.90 -22.00
CA THR A 60 -2.09 50.80 -20.89
C THR A 60 -0.57 50.74 -20.68
N THR A 61 0.08 51.90 -20.84
CA THR A 61 1.51 52.09 -20.60
C THR A 61 1.80 52.02 -19.11
N ALA A 62 2.55 50.99 -18.67
CA ALA A 62 3.09 50.90 -17.32
C ALA A 62 4.43 51.67 -17.23
N THR A 63 4.58 52.45 -16.17
CA THR A 63 5.78 53.25 -15.83
C THR A 63 6.87 52.34 -15.25
N PRO A 64 8.17 52.51 -15.57
CA PRO A 64 9.21 51.62 -15.05
C PRO A 64 9.46 51.89 -13.57
N THR A 65 9.41 50.83 -12.75
CA THR A 65 9.87 50.84 -11.36
C THR A 65 11.26 50.22 -11.30
N THR A 66 12.23 51.00 -10.81
CA THR A 66 13.62 50.58 -10.62
C THR A 66 13.72 49.72 -9.36
N SER A 67 14.00 48.43 -9.50
CA SER A 67 14.29 47.52 -8.38
C SER A 67 15.80 47.43 -8.17
N THR A 68 16.25 47.68 -6.94
CA THR A 68 17.67 47.62 -6.53
C THR A 68 17.91 46.30 -5.79
N VAL A 69 18.87 45.50 -6.26
CA VAL A 69 19.25 44.20 -5.66
C VAL A 69 20.29 44.43 -4.54
N PRO A 70 20.18 43.78 -3.36
CA PRO A 70 21.17 43.89 -2.29
C PRO A 70 22.45 43.07 -2.59
N PRO A 71 23.61 43.42 -2.00
CA PRO A 71 24.89 42.78 -2.34
C PRO A 71 25.04 41.37 -1.75
N THR A 72 25.57 40.46 -2.57
CA THR A 72 25.95 39.08 -2.19
C THR A 72 27.27 39.09 -1.41
N THR A 73 27.29 38.46 -0.23
CA THR A 73 28.52 38.28 0.56
C THR A 73 29.18 36.96 0.17
N THR A 74 30.44 37.01 -0.28
CA THR A 74 31.22 35.82 -0.67
C THR A 74 31.84 35.17 0.57
N ALA A 75 31.49 33.91 0.86
CA ALA A 75 32.14 33.10 1.89
C ALA A 75 33.39 32.41 1.33
N THR A 76 34.43 32.29 2.17
CA THR A 76 35.75 31.72 1.84
C THR A 76 35.69 30.18 1.83
N PRO A 77 36.31 29.47 0.87
CA PRO A 77 36.27 28.01 0.85
C PRO A 77 37.12 27.41 1.98
N THR A 78 36.57 26.43 2.69
CA THR A 78 37.28 25.60 3.68
C THR A 78 37.65 24.29 2.99
N THR A 79 38.93 23.93 2.97
CA THR A 79 39.42 22.67 2.37
C THR A 79 39.54 21.60 3.44
N THR A 80 38.68 20.58 3.38
CA THR A 80 38.75 19.37 4.20
C THR A 80 39.69 18.35 3.53
N THR A 81 40.60 17.76 4.30
CA THR A 81 41.50 16.68 3.85
C THR A 81 40.75 15.36 3.97
N GLU A 82 40.56 14.66 2.85
CA GLU A 82 39.76 13.44 2.71
C GLU A 82 40.64 12.18 2.90
N GLU A 83 40.19 11.24 3.72
CA GLU A 83 40.78 9.90 3.90
C GLU A 83 40.54 9.06 2.62
N PRO A 84 41.48 8.19 2.17
CA PRO A 84 41.31 7.45 0.92
C PRO A 84 40.14 6.46 0.97
N PHE A 85 39.20 6.61 0.04
CA PHE A 85 38.03 5.75 -0.15
C PHE A 85 38.44 4.32 -0.60
N ASP A 86 38.09 3.30 0.20
CA ASP A 86 38.30 1.88 -0.12
C ASP A 86 36.96 1.22 -0.51
N PRO A 87 36.72 0.95 -1.81
CA PRO A 87 35.45 0.39 -2.28
C PRO A 87 35.21 -1.05 -1.79
N VAL A 88 36.26 -1.85 -1.55
CA VAL A 88 36.10 -3.24 -1.08
C VAL A 88 35.68 -3.25 0.38
N ALA A 89 36.19 -2.32 1.18
CA ALA A 89 35.75 -2.13 2.55
C ALA A 89 34.27 -1.74 2.63
N VAL A 90 33.80 -0.86 1.73
CA VAL A 90 32.37 -0.52 1.62
C VAL A 90 31.55 -1.76 1.23
N LEU A 91 31.93 -2.48 0.16
CA LEU A 91 31.20 -3.67 -0.29
C LEU A 91 31.16 -4.82 0.72
N THR A 92 32.15 -4.93 1.60
CA THR A 92 32.22 -6.03 2.58
C THR A 92 31.87 -5.61 4.01
N ALA A 93 31.46 -4.36 4.21
CA ALA A 93 30.97 -3.86 5.48
C ALA A 93 29.67 -4.59 5.92
N ASN A 94 29.36 -4.51 7.21
CA ASN A 94 28.13 -5.04 7.76
C ASN A 94 27.01 -4.01 7.57
N TYR A 95 26.03 -4.33 6.74
CA TYR A 95 24.86 -3.51 6.50
C TYR A 95 23.66 -3.97 7.31
N ARG A 96 22.80 -3.00 7.63
CA ARG A 96 21.48 -3.22 8.22
C ARG A 96 20.41 -2.75 7.25
N TRP A 97 19.22 -3.33 7.32
CA TRP A 97 18.03 -2.73 6.71
C TRP A 97 17.85 -1.31 7.23
N GLY A 98 17.42 -0.38 6.38
CA GLY A 98 17.25 1.02 6.78
C GLY A 98 18.20 2.02 6.09
N HIS A 99 18.00 3.30 6.40
CA HIS A 99 18.83 4.39 5.90
C HIS A 99 20.19 4.43 6.61
N SER A 100 21.28 4.65 5.86
CA SER A 100 22.59 4.98 6.44
C SER A 100 23.50 5.67 5.42
N ASP A 101 24.48 6.43 5.90
CA ASP A 101 25.50 7.08 5.07
C ASP A 101 26.38 6.04 4.35
N GLU A 102 26.64 4.91 5.01
CA GLU A 102 27.37 3.78 4.42
C GLU A 102 26.60 3.16 3.25
N THR A 103 25.27 3.11 3.35
CA THR A 103 24.40 2.64 2.27
C THR A 103 24.40 3.62 1.11
N TYR A 104 24.37 4.93 1.37
CA TYR A 104 24.47 5.95 0.33
C TYR A 104 25.74 5.75 -0.51
N LEU A 105 26.87 5.47 0.14
CA LEU A 105 28.14 5.15 -0.54
C LEU A 105 28.07 3.83 -1.31
N LEU A 106 27.46 2.80 -0.72
CA LEU A 106 27.26 1.52 -1.39
C LEU A 106 26.45 1.66 -2.67
N GLN A 107 25.34 2.39 -2.63
CA GLN A 107 24.45 2.57 -3.79
C GLN A 107 25.14 3.30 -4.94
N GLN A 108 25.97 4.31 -4.64
CA GLN A 108 26.81 4.95 -5.64
C GLN A 108 27.75 3.94 -6.31
N LEU A 109 28.35 3.05 -5.53
CA LEU A 109 29.27 2.03 -6.03
C LEU A 109 28.56 0.95 -6.86
N LEU A 110 27.37 0.53 -6.41
CA LEU A 110 26.51 -0.44 -7.12
C LEU A 110 25.80 0.17 -8.34
N GLN A 111 25.85 1.49 -8.51
CA GLN A 111 25.16 2.25 -9.56
C GLN A 111 23.65 2.00 -9.59
N VAL A 112 23.05 1.93 -8.40
CA VAL A 112 21.59 1.89 -8.20
C VAL A 112 21.10 3.26 -7.74
N THR A 113 19.80 3.40 -7.50
CA THR A 113 19.22 4.60 -6.88
C THR A 113 19.95 4.93 -5.59
N VAL A 114 20.39 6.19 -5.45
CA VAL A 114 21.19 6.67 -4.31
C VAL A 114 20.30 7.47 -3.37
N ASP A 115 19.49 6.75 -2.60
CA ASP A 115 18.54 7.29 -1.61
C ASP A 115 19.02 7.07 -0.15
N GLY A 116 20.20 6.45 0.02
CA GLY A 116 20.76 6.10 1.32
C GLY A 116 20.12 4.86 1.96
N TRP A 117 19.23 4.15 1.27
CA TRP A 117 18.41 3.11 1.87
C TRP A 117 18.75 1.67 1.48
N TYR A 118 19.05 0.87 2.50
CA TYR A 118 19.36 -0.54 2.30
C TYR A 118 18.05 -1.32 2.29
N GLY A 119 17.32 -1.20 1.17
CA GLY A 119 16.08 -1.93 0.88
C GLY A 119 16.31 -3.19 0.03
N PRO A 120 15.23 -3.89 -0.38
CA PRO A 120 15.33 -5.15 -1.11
C PRO A 120 16.10 -5.01 -2.43
N GLN A 121 15.94 -3.87 -3.12
CA GLN A 121 16.65 -3.52 -4.35
C GLN A 121 18.16 -3.41 -4.11
N THR A 122 18.57 -2.57 -3.15
CA THR A 122 19.98 -2.40 -2.76
C THR A 122 20.59 -3.73 -2.37
N ARG A 123 19.87 -4.56 -1.60
CA ARG A 123 20.33 -5.90 -1.22
C ARG A 123 20.51 -6.84 -2.41
N ALA A 124 19.55 -6.88 -3.34
CA ALA A 124 19.63 -7.74 -4.52
C ALA A 124 20.79 -7.33 -5.45
N ALA A 125 20.96 -6.02 -5.68
CA ALA A 125 22.08 -5.48 -6.43
C ALA A 125 23.42 -5.79 -5.74
N HIS A 126 23.48 -5.62 -4.41
CA HIS A 126 24.67 -5.90 -3.62
C HIS A 126 25.07 -7.37 -3.69
N LEU A 127 24.13 -8.30 -3.51
CA LEU A 127 24.39 -9.73 -3.62
C LEU A 127 24.88 -10.13 -5.02
N ARG A 128 24.28 -9.58 -6.08
CA ARG A 128 24.69 -9.88 -7.45
C ARG A 128 26.09 -9.36 -7.75
N PHE A 129 26.43 -8.19 -7.23
CA PHE A 129 27.77 -7.63 -7.35
C PHE A 129 28.80 -8.50 -6.63
N LEU A 130 28.55 -8.87 -5.36
CA LEU A 130 29.45 -9.72 -4.57
C LEU A 130 29.66 -11.10 -5.21
N GLU A 131 28.62 -11.69 -5.80
CA GLU A 131 28.72 -12.97 -6.51
C GLU A 131 29.64 -12.88 -7.74
N VAL A 132 29.48 -11.84 -8.57
CA VAL A 132 30.31 -11.63 -9.76
C VAL A 132 31.78 -11.39 -9.40
N GLU A 133 32.03 -10.64 -8.33
CA GLU A 133 33.38 -10.30 -7.86
C GLU A 133 33.99 -11.38 -6.95
N GLY A 134 33.24 -12.43 -6.61
CA GLY A 134 33.71 -13.51 -5.72
C GLY A 134 34.01 -13.04 -4.29
N LEU A 135 33.32 -12.00 -3.82
CA LEU A 135 33.48 -11.40 -2.50
C LEU A 135 32.53 -12.02 -1.46
N SER A 136 32.86 -11.84 -0.18
CA SER A 136 32.08 -12.39 0.92
C SER A 136 30.71 -11.71 1.06
N THR A 137 29.67 -12.49 1.29
CA THR A 137 28.31 -12.00 1.57
C THR A 137 28.00 -11.87 3.07
N ALA A 138 28.97 -12.09 3.94
CA ALA A 138 28.77 -12.10 5.39
C ALA A 138 28.23 -10.78 5.96
N GLY A 139 28.54 -9.66 5.32
CA GLY A 139 28.06 -8.33 5.71
C GLY A 139 26.69 -7.95 5.14
N VAL A 140 26.08 -8.80 4.30
CA VAL A 140 24.75 -8.55 3.76
C VAL A 140 23.69 -8.94 4.80
N PRO A 141 22.76 -8.04 5.18
CA PRO A 141 21.75 -8.36 6.17
C PRO A 141 20.90 -9.54 5.70
N PRO A 142 20.58 -10.50 6.58
CA PRO A 142 19.66 -11.57 6.24
C PRO A 142 18.28 -10.98 5.91
N VAL A 143 17.52 -11.66 5.05
CA VAL A 143 16.12 -11.28 4.84
C VAL A 143 15.40 -11.36 6.18
N PRO A 144 14.61 -10.35 6.59
CA PRO A 144 13.85 -10.42 7.83
C PRO A 144 12.97 -11.67 7.77
N PRO A 145 12.89 -12.46 8.86
CA PRO A 145 12.02 -13.61 8.86
C PRO A 145 10.58 -13.15 8.57
N PRO A 146 9.79 -13.94 7.82
CA PRO A 146 8.35 -13.69 7.73
C PRO A 146 7.78 -13.62 9.15
N PRO A 147 6.71 -12.83 9.40
CA PRO A 147 6.19 -12.61 10.74
C PRO A 147 5.95 -13.95 11.44
N VAL A 148 6.77 -14.20 12.47
CA VAL A 148 6.71 -15.42 13.27
C VAL A 148 5.55 -15.28 14.26
N VAL A 149 4.64 -16.26 14.26
CA VAL A 149 3.69 -16.45 15.36
C VAL A 149 4.52 -16.87 16.58
N VAL A 150 4.73 -15.95 17.52
CA VAL A 150 5.64 -16.13 18.66
C VAL A 150 5.18 -17.28 19.56
N PRO A 151 5.96 -18.36 19.75
CA PRO A 151 5.84 -19.24 20.91
C PRO A 151 6.72 -18.72 22.06
N GLU A 152 6.31 -18.97 23.30
CA GLU A 152 6.88 -18.50 24.57
C GLU A 152 8.42 -18.58 24.70
N VAL A 153 9.00 -17.58 25.38
CA VAL A 153 10.45 -17.27 25.52
C VAL A 153 11.13 -18.09 26.63
N ASP A 154 12.40 -18.46 26.40
CA ASP A 154 13.31 -19.12 27.35
C ASP A 154 13.84 -18.12 28.41
N PRO A 155 13.64 -18.36 29.72
CA PRO A 155 13.95 -17.41 30.79
C PRO A 155 15.45 -17.24 31.12
N ASP A 156 16.37 -18.00 30.52
CA ASP A 156 17.78 -18.04 30.97
C ASP A 156 18.81 -17.40 30.01
N ALA A 157 18.38 -16.62 29.01
CA ALA A 157 19.31 -15.91 28.10
C ALA A 157 19.88 -14.62 28.73
N PRO A 158 21.21 -14.38 28.69
CA PRO A 158 21.82 -13.18 29.26
C PRO A 158 21.48 -11.92 28.43
N GLU A 159 20.93 -10.92 29.12
CA GLU A 159 20.48 -9.63 28.61
C GLU A 159 21.69 -8.73 28.27
N LEU A 160 22.13 -8.74 27.02
CA LEU A 160 22.85 -7.59 26.45
C LEU A 160 21.85 -6.44 26.39
N GLU A 161 22.26 -5.21 26.73
CA GLU A 161 21.46 -3.99 26.56
C GLU A 161 21.03 -3.85 25.09
N LEU A 162 19.92 -4.49 24.75
CA LEU A 162 19.31 -4.50 23.44
C LEU A 162 18.31 -3.35 23.48
N GLU A 163 18.71 -2.19 22.96
CA GLU A 163 17.76 -1.12 22.67
C GLU A 163 16.57 -1.73 21.92
N CYS A 164 15.39 -1.52 22.48
CA CYS A 164 14.15 -2.25 22.22
C CYS A 164 13.91 -2.73 20.77
N GLN A 165 14.29 -3.98 20.46
CA GLN A 165 14.03 -4.61 19.16
C GLN A 165 12.68 -5.32 19.11
N GLU A 166 12.08 -5.61 20.25
CA GLU A 166 10.79 -6.28 20.33
C GLU A 166 9.63 -5.31 20.06
N MET A 167 8.70 -5.72 19.19
CA MET A 167 7.53 -4.94 18.82
C MET A 167 6.73 -4.42 20.02
N ALA A 168 6.65 -5.22 21.10
CA ALA A 168 5.89 -4.90 22.31
C ALA A 168 6.35 -3.63 23.03
N CYS A 169 7.48 -3.10 22.63
CA CYS A 169 8.25 -2.12 23.35
C CYS A 169 8.58 -0.93 22.42
N TRP A 170 8.11 -0.96 21.16
CA TRP A 170 8.10 0.19 20.27
C TRP A 170 7.14 1.28 20.79
N PRO A 171 7.49 2.56 20.66
CA PRO A 171 6.59 3.66 20.95
C PRO A 171 5.27 3.50 20.19
N GLY A 172 4.15 3.74 20.88
CA GLY A 172 2.82 3.65 20.28
C GLY A 172 2.26 2.24 20.13
N TYR A 173 3.05 1.17 20.32
CA TYR A 173 2.51 -0.18 20.39
C TYR A 173 1.50 -0.29 21.55
N THR A 174 0.31 -0.79 21.26
CA THR A 174 -0.72 -1.08 22.27
C THR A 174 -0.96 -2.58 22.40
N GLY A 175 -1.07 -3.27 21.26
CA GLY A 175 -1.21 -4.72 21.19
C GLY A 175 -2.58 -5.29 21.61
N ASP A 176 -3.51 -4.47 22.09
CA ASP A 176 -4.83 -4.87 22.59
C ASP A 176 -5.64 -5.70 21.56
N TYR A 177 -5.44 -5.42 20.28
CA TYR A 177 -6.08 -6.06 19.13
C TYR A 177 -5.09 -6.70 18.16
N GLN A 178 -3.84 -6.96 18.58
CA GLN A 178 -2.76 -7.44 17.71
C GLN A 178 -3.17 -8.67 16.89
N ALA A 179 -3.82 -9.65 17.50
CA ALA A 179 -4.26 -10.86 16.80
C ALA A 179 -5.32 -10.57 15.72
N ALA A 180 -6.24 -9.63 15.98
CA ALA A 180 -7.26 -9.25 15.01
C ALA A 180 -6.64 -8.48 13.82
N VAL A 181 -5.71 -7.58 14.11
CA VAL A 181 -4.96 -6.82 13.10
C VAL A 181 -4.12 -7.76 12.22
N VAL A 182 -3.37 -8.68 12.82
CA VAL A 182 -2.60 -9.70 12.08
C VAL A 182 -3.52 -10.56 11.21
N ALA A 183 -4.65 -11.03 11.76
CA ALA A 183 -5.60 -11.84 11.00
C ALA A 183 -6.21 -11.06 9.81
N ALA A 184 -6.49 -9.77 9.97
CA ALA A 184 -7.01 -8.93 8.89
C ALA A 184 -5.96 -8.70 7.79
N VAL A 185 -4.73 -8.33 8.16
CA VAL A 185 -3.63 -8.05 7.22
C VAL A 185 -3.19 -9.32 6.48
N THR A 186 -3.07 -10.45 7.18
CA THR A 186 -2.71 -11.73 6.55
C THR A 186 -3.88 -12.41 5.83
N GLY A 187 -5.11 -11.93 6.05
CA GLY A 187 -6.34 -12.43 5.43
C GLY A 187 -6.70 -11.74 4.10
N VAL A 188 -5.94 -10.73 3.68
CA VAL A 188 -6.10 -10.07 2.37
C VAL A 188 -5.80 -11.04 1.22
N PRO A 189 -6.21 -10.73 -0.03
CA PRO A 189 -5.92 -11.58 -1.18
C PRO A 189 -4.42 -11.89 -1.30
N SER A 190 -4.08 -13.17 -1.40
CA SER A 190 -2.70 -13.66 -1.34
C SER A 190 -1.76 -13.07 -2.40
N VAL A 191 -2.30 -12.59 -3.53
CA VAL A 191 -1.50 -11.94 -4.57
C VAL A 191 -0.87 -10.62 -4.12
N LEU A 192 -1.48 -9.96 -3.13
CA LEU A 192 -0.89 -8.77 -2.51
C LEU A 192 0.15 -9.12 -1.46
N LEU A 193 0.16 -10.35 -0.96
CA LEU A 193 1.15 -10.83 0.00
C LEU A 193 2.37 -11.44 -0.71
N SER A 194 2.19 -11.96 -1.93
CA SER A 194 3.31 -12.42 -2.76
C SER A 194 4.19 -11.24 -3.14
N GLY A 195 5.49 -11.35 -2.81
CA GLY A 195 6.47 -10.31 -3.08
C GLY A 195 6.74 -9.35 -1.93
N LEU A 196 5.86 -9.30 -0.90
CA LEU A 196 6.14 -8.52 0.30
C LEU A 196 7.23 -9.20 1.13
N VAL A 197 8.21 -8.41 1.56
CA VAL A 197 9.36 -8.90 2.33
C VAL A 197 9.51 -8.07 3.59
N GLY A 198 9.46 -8.74 4.75
CA GLY A 198 9.77 -8.13 6.04
C GLY A 198 8.76 -7.09 6.55
N VAL A 199 7.54 -7.07 5.99
CA VAL A 199 6.47 -6.18 6.48
C VAL A 199 6.07 -6.60 7.89
N GLN A 200 6.24 -5.69 8.85
CA GLN A 200 5.85 -5.89 10.24
C GLN A 200 4.40 -5.43 10.43
N ILE A 201 3.64 -6.10 11.29
CA ILE A 201 2.21 -5.80 11.49
C ILE A 201 2.01 -5.34 12.92
N VAL A 202 1.52 -4.12 13.12
CA VAL A 202 1.51 -3.46 14.43
C VAL A 202 0.11 -2.98 14.76
N ASN A 203 -0.41 -3.39 15.92
CA ASN A 203 -1.56 -2.74 16.51
C ASN A 203 -1.08 -1.67 17.50
N GLY A 204 -1.33 -0.41 17.14
CA GLY A 204 -0.83 0.73 17.90
C GLY A 204 -1.07 2.06 17.21
N CYS A 205 -0.53 3.10 17.81
CA CYS A 205 -0.52 4.47 17.32
C CYS A 205 0.81 4.74 16.63
N TRP A 206 0.78 5.29 15.42
CA TRP A 206 1.98 5.47 14.63
C TRP A 206 2.82 6.67 15.12
N PRO A 207 4.09 6.47 15.55
CA PRO A 207 4.90 7.54 16.14
C PRO A 207 5.21 8.71 15.21
N GLY A 208 5.20 8.49 13.89
CA GLY A 208 5.52 9.53 12.91
C GLY A 208 4.44 10.59 12.77
N ALA A 209 3.23 10.38 13.30
CA ALA A 209 2.10 11.26 13.07
C ALA A 209 2.35 12.70 13.56
N ALA A 210 3.06 12.86 14.67
CA ALA A 210 3.47 14.16 15.20
C ALA A 210 4.32 14.99 14.21
N HIS A 211 5.16 14.33 13.40
CA HIS A 211 5.97 15.01 12.39
C HIS A 211 5.11 15.60 11.27
N PHE A 212 4.01 14.93 10.93
CA PHE A 212 3.10 15.33 9.86
C PHE A 212 1.95 16.23 10.35
N ASP A 213 2.09 16.84 11.53
CA ASP A 213 1.09 17.73 12.16
C ASP A 213 -0.31 17.08 12.26
N LEU A 214 -0.37 15.75 12.43
CA LEU A 214 -1.64 15.05 12.58
C LEU A 214 -2.22 15.28 13.99
N PRO A 215 -3.56 15.25 14.16
CA PRO A 215 -4.21 15.66 15.39
C PRO A 215 -3.80 14.84 16.62
N ASP A 216 -3.49 13.56 16.43
CA ASP A 216 -2.87 12.67 17.41
C ASP A 216 -2.28 11.42 16.71
N ASP A 217 -1.35 10.73 17.39
CA ASP A 217 -0.66 9.54 16.87
C ASP A 217 -1.58 8.34 16.61
N CYS A 218 -2.81 8.37 17.13
CA CYS A 218 -3.79 7.29 17.05
C CYS A 218 -4.93 7.61 16.05
N SER A 219 -4.78 8.67 15.25
CA SER A 219 -5.81 9.16 14.34
C SER A 219 -5.71 8.57 12.93
N VAL A 220 -4.58 7.92 12.63
CA VAL A 220 -4.27 7.39 11.29
C VAL A 220 -3.79 5.95 11.36
N ASN A 221 -4.11 5.21 10.32
CA ASN A 221 -3.47 3.93 10.00
C ASN A 221 -2.52 4.20 8.84
N VAL A 222 -1.40 3.48 8.78
CA VAL A 222 -0.36 3.75 7.78
C VAL A 222 0.48 2.52 7.51
N TYR A 223 0.90 2.36 6.26
CA TYR A 223 2.12 1.63 5.93
C TYR A 223 3.33 2.58 6.03
N ASP A 224 4.12 2.39 7.09
CA ASP A 224 5.34 3.15 7.35
C ASP A 224 6.55 2.41 6.79
N GLU A 225 6.88 2.70 5.53
CA GLU A 225 8.09 2.19 4.90
C GLU A 225 9.35 2.65 5.65
N TRP A 226 9.35 3.91 6.10
CA TRP A 226 10.52 4.65 6.58
C TRP A 226 10.83 4.45 8.06
N GLY A 227 9.84 4.04 8.86
CA GLY A 227 9.97 3.98 10.30
C GLY A 227 10.15 5.38 10.88
N TRP A 228 9.22 6.29 10.57
CA TRP A 228 9.31 7.69 10.99
C TRP A 228 9.24 7.85 12.52
N TYR A 229 10.18 8.62 13.07
CA TYR A 229 10.12 9.15 14.42
C TYR A 229 9.15 10.34 14.49
N ALA A 230 8.74 10.67 15.72
CA ALA A 230 7.94 11.88 15.99
C ALA A 230 8.64 13.19 15.61
N ASP A 231 9.98 13.20 15.53
CA ASP A 231 10.77 14.36 15.09
C ASP A 231 10.98 14.43 13.57
N GLY A 232 10.49 13.44 12.83
CA GLY A 232 10.62 13.34 11.37
C GLY A 232 11.90 12.68 10.87
N SER A 233 12.72 12.10 11.75
CA SER A 233 13.83 11.26 11.28
C SER A 233 13.32 9.86 10.88
N PRO A 234 13.91 9.19 9.86
CA PRO A 234 13.57 7.82 9.49
C PRO A 234 14.51 6.80 10.15
N GLY A 235 14.26 5.50 9.93
CA GLY A 235 15.23 4.42 10.19
C GLY A 235 15.06 3.64 11.49
N ASN A 236 13.86 3.65 12.08
CA ASN A 236 13.56 2.90 13.29
C ASN A 236 13.52 1.38 13.10
N PRO A 237 13.58 0.60 14.21
CA PRO A 237 13.30 -0.84 14.19
C PRO A 237 11.94 -1.21 13.60
N TRP A 238 10.95 -0.31 13.67
CA TRP A 238 9.63 -0.49 13.09
C TRP A 238 9.49 0.02 11.65
N ALA A 239 10.58 0.35 10.96
CA ALA A 239 10.50 0.59 9.52
C ALA A 239 9.89 -0.62 8.80
N ASN A 240 9.30 -0.37 7.63
CA ASN A 240 8.57 -1.37 6.84
C ASN A 240 7.45 -2.05 7.67
N SER A 241 6.53 -1.26 8.21
CA SER A 241 5.44 -1.77 9.05
C SER A 241 4.08 -1.20 8.72
N ILE A 242 3.04 -2.00 8.95
CA ILE A 242 1.64 -1.58 8.87
C ILE A 242 1.14 -1.31 10.29
N TRP A 243 0.75 -0.06 10.56
CA TRP A 243 0.17 0.38 11.82
C TRP A 243 -1.35 0.49 11.71
N ILE A 244 -2.06 -0.26 12.56
CA ILE A 244 -3.52 -0.17 12.69
C ILE A 244 -3.90 0.16 14.13
N THR A 245 -4.65 1.25 14.28
CA THR A 245 -5.08 1.79 15.58
C THR A 245 -6.12 0.90 16.26
N ASN A 246 -6.23 1.00 17.58
CA ASN A 246 -7.26 0.30 18.34
C ASN A 246 -8.69 0.66 17.89
N SER A 247 -8.92 1.92 17.52
CA SER A 247 -10.24 2.40 17.11
C SER A 247 -10.68 1.74 15.79
N THR A 248 -9.76 1.60 14.82
CA THR A 248 -9.99 0.86 13.59
C THR A 248 -10.11 -0.64 13.85
N ALA A 249 -9.22 -1.21 14.67
CA ALA A 249 -9.21 -2.65 14.96
C ALA A 249 -10.47 -3.15 15.67
N ALA A 250 -11.08 -2.31 16.52
CA ALA A 250 -12.36 -2.61 17.17
C ALA A 250 -13.59 -2.36 16.26
N GLY A 251 -13.40 -1.70 15.12
CA GLY A 251 -14.46 -1.21 14.25
C GLY A 251 -14.73 -2.10 13.03
N PRO A 252 -15.83 -1.85 12.31
CA PRO A 252 -16.16 -2.59 11.08
C PRO A 252 -15.24 -2.27 9.90
N GLY A 253 -14.41 -1.22 10.00
CA GLY A 253 -13.49 -0.78 8.94
C GLY A 253 -12.21 -1.59 8.83
N LEU A 254 -11.89 -2.46 9.80
CA LEU A 254 -10.62 -3.17 9.87
C LEU A 254 -10.25 -3.92 8.58
N ALA A 255 -11.21 -4.64 7.97
CA ALA A 255 -10.93 -5.41 6.76
C ALA A 255 -10.53 -4.52 5.57
N TYR A 256 -11.22 -3.39 5.39
CA TYR A 256 -10.88 -2.44 4.33
C TYR A 256 -9.54 -1.75 4.60
N VAL A 257 -9.32 -1.25 5.82
CA VAL A 257 -8.06 -0.59 6.17
C VAL A 257 -6.88 -1.55 6.04
N ALA A 258 -7.01 -2.80 6.49
CA ALA A 258 -5.96 -3.80 6.31
C ALA A 258 -5.63 -4.02 4.83
N LEU A 259 -6.64 -4.10 3.95
CA LEU A 259 -6.44 -4.20 2.52
C LEU A 259 -5.77 -2.94 1.92
N HIS A 260 -6.17 -1.76 2.39
CA HIS A 260 -5.62 -0.46 1.97
C HIS A 260 -4.14 -0.33 2.34
N GLU A 261 -3.78 -0.59 3.59
CA GLU A 261 -2.38 -0.48 4.04
C GLU A 261 -1.49 -1.56 3.40
N VAL A 262 -2.02 -2.76 3.15
CA VAL A 262 -1.30 -3.77 2.37
C VAL A 262 -1.11 -3.33 0.92
N ALA A 263 -2.08 -2.63 0.35
CA ALA A 263 -1.96 -2.11 -1.01
C ALA A 263 -0.84 -1.07 -1.13
N HIS A 264 -0.62 -0.23 -0.11
CA HIS A 264 0.57 0.65 -0.03
C HIS A 264 1.87 -0.17 -0.01
N ALA A 265 1.96 -1.19 0.85
CA ALA A 265 3.15 -2.06 0.89
C ALA A 265 3.43 -2.74 -0.45
N TYR A 266 2.37 -3.22 -1.12
CA TYR A 266 2.47 -3.86 -2.43
C TYR A 266 2.85 -2.87 -3.54
N SER A 267 2.29 -1.66 -3.52
CA SER A 267 2.64 -0.56 -4.41
C SER A 267 4.15 -0.31 -4.39
N MET A 268 4.70 -0.09 -3.19
CA MET A 268 6.10 0.31 -3.01
C MET A 268 7.09 -0.86 -3.15
N GLN A 269 6.77 -2.06 -2.67
CA GLN A 269 7.73 -3.19 -2.72
C GLN A 269 7.65 -4.02 -4.00
N VAL A 270 6.50 -4.03 -4.68
CA VAL A 270 6.25 -4.93 -5.81
C VAL A 270 5.99 -4.16 -7.09
N LEU A 271 5.01 -3.24 -7.10
CA LEU A 271 4.61 -2.56 -8.33
C LEU A 271 5.65 -1.53 -8.82
N ASP A 272 6.39 -0.89 -7.91
CA ASP A 272 7.43 0.08 -8.28
C ASP A 272 8.65 -0.58 -8.93
N VAL A 273 8.97 -1.81 -8.52
CA VAL A 273 10.14 -2.57 -9.01
C VAL A 273 9.82 -3.59 -10.10
N CYS A 274 8.55 -3.72 -10.45
CA CYS A 274 8.08 -4.60 -11.49
C CYS A 274 7.81 -3.78 -12.76
N TYR A 275 8.57 -4.06 -13.81
CA TYR A 275 8.55 -3.28 -15.04
C TYR A 275 7.84 -4.02 -16.17
N ASP A 276 7.11 -3.25 -16.98
CA ASP A 276 6.58 -3.74 -18.25
C ASP A 276 7.70 -3.96 -19.29
N PRO A 277 7.41 -4.57 -20.45
CA PRO A 277 8.39 -4.75 -21.51
C PRO A 277 8.94 -3.44 -22.10
N GLN A 278 8.30 -2.31 -21.82
CA GLN A 278 8.72 -0.97 -22.25
C GLN A 278 9.63 -0.29 -21.20
N GLY A 279 9.88 -0.93 -20.05
CA GLY A 279 10.74 -0.43 -18.98
C GLY A 279 10.06 0.57 -18.04
N THR A 280 8.73 0.62 -18.01
CA THR A 280 7.96 1.47 -17.07
C THR A 280 7.42 0.61 -15.94
N SER A 281 7.55 1.06 -14.69
CA SER A 281 7.02 0.31 -13.54
C SER A 281 5.48 0.24 -13.60
N TYR A 282 4.92 -0.87 -13.13
CA TYR A 282 3.46 -1.01 -13.07
C TYR A 282 2.82 0.04 -12.16
N GLN A 283 3.51 0.46 -11.09
CA GLN A 283 3.09 1.56 -10.24
C GLN A 283 2.95 2.86 -11.04
N THR A 284 3.98 3.25 -11.81
CA THR A 284 3.95 4.45 -12.64
C THR A 284 2.81 4.41 -13.67
N ARG A 285 2.57 3.25 -14.29
CA ARG A 285 1.46 3.08 -15.23
C ARG A 285 0.09 3.25 -14.54
N LEU A 286 -0.06 2.74 -13.32
CA LEU A 286 -1.29 2.89 -12.54
C LEU A 286 -1.51 4.34 -12.11
N TYR A 287 -0.46 5.08 -11.72
CA TYR A 287 -0.52 6.53 -11.47
C TYR A 287 -1.02 7.32 -12.66
N ALA A 288 -0.54 6.99 -13.86
CA ALA A 288 -1.01 7.66 -15.08
C ALA A 288 -2.53 7.47 -15.32
N LEU A 289 -3.13 6.38 -14.83
CA LEU A 289 -4.58 6.15 -14.90
C LEU A 289 -5.38 6.85 -13.78
N MET A 290 -4.72 7.59 -12.90
CA MET A 290 -5.31 8.32 -11.78
C MET A 290 -5.03 9.83 -11.85
N ASP A 291 -4.24 10.29 -12.82
CA ASP A 291 -4.02 11.70 -13.13
C ASP A 291 -5.23 12.31 -13.86
N GLU A 292 -6.38 12.26 -13.19
CA GLU A 292 -7.65 12.79 -13.67
C GLU A 292 -8.02 14.07 -12.91
N PRO A 293 -8.65 15.07 -13.55
CA PRO A 293 -9.01 16.34 -12.90
C PRO A 293 -9.82 16.19 -11.61
N GLN A 294 -10.62 15.11 -11.51
CA GLN A 294 -11.44 14.80 -10.34
C GLN A 294 -10.62 14.38 -9.10
N PHE A 295 -9.37 13.96 -9.28
CA PHE A 295 -8.47 13.56 -8.20
C PHE A 295 -7.33 14.56 -7.97
N ALA A 296 -7.38 15.72 -8.65
CA ALA A 296 -6.35 16.74 -8.55
C ALA A 296 -6.11 17.18 -7.08
N GLY A 297 -4.85 17.10 -6.64
CA GLY A 297 -4.44 17.42 -5.27
C GLY A 297 -4.56 16.26 -4.27
N THR A 298 -5.01 15.08 -4.70
CA THR A 298 -5.00 13.86 -3.89
C THR A 298 -3.68 13.13 -4.08
N ASN A 299 -3.14 12.51 -3.03
CA ASN A 299 -1.93 11.70 -3.12
C ASN A 299 -2.17 10.48 -4.05
N PRO A 300 -1.39 10.29 -5.13
CA PRO A 300 -1.54 9.14 -6.03
C PRO A 300 -1.37 7.78 -5.34
N GLU A 301 -0.55 7.67 -4.29
CA GLU A 301 -0.42 6.41 -3.51
C GLU A 301 -1.74 6.06 -2.84
N GLU A 302 -2.40 7.04 -2.21
CA GLU A 302 -3.68 6.82 -1.55
C GLU A 302 -4.79 6.44 -2.53
N LEU A 303 -4.76 7.05 -3.72
CA LEU A 303 -5.66 6.67 -4.81
C LEU A 303 -5.39 5.24 -5.30
N LEU A 304 -4.12 4.83 -5.39
CA LEU A 304 -3.73 3.49 -5.82
C LEU A 304 -4.15 2.43 -4.81
N ALA A 305 -3.93 2.68 -3.53
CA ALA A 305 -4.40 1.79 -2.46
C ALA A 305 -5.92 1.60 -2.53
N ASP A 306 -6.69 2.67 -2.75
CA ASP A 306 -8.13 2.60 -2.98
C ASP A 306 -8.51 1.84 -4.27
N VAL A 307 -7.74 1.99 -5.36
CA VAL A 307 -7.96 1.23 -6.61
C VAL A 307 -7.79 -0.26 -6.39
N ILE A 308 -6.74 -0.65 -5.67
CA ILE A 308 -6.47 -2.06 -5.34
C ILE A 308 -7.58 -2.59 -4.43
N ALA A 309 -7.98 -1.83 -3.41
CA ALA A 309 -9.08 -2.23 -2.52
C ALA A 309 -10.40 -2.42 -3.31
N GLY A 310 -10.72 -1.46 -4.18
CA GLY A 310 -11.91 -1.51 -5.05
C GLY A 310 -11.87 -2.67 -6.05
N TYR A 311 -10.69 -3.04 -6.57
CA TYR A 311 -10.53 -4.18 -7.47
C TYR A 311 -10.95 -5.50 -6.81
N PHE A 312 -10.69 -5.64 -5.51
CA PHE A 312 -11.14 -6.79 -4.72
C PHE A 312 -12.56 -6.65 -4.16
N GLY A 313 -13.32 -5.66 -4.63
CA GLY A 313 -14.73 -5.50 -4.32
C GLY A 313 -15.03 -4.82 -3.00
N HIS A 314 -14.06 -4.13 -2.37
CA HIS A 314 -14.36 -3.27 -1.24
C HIS A 314 -15.08 -2.00 -1.70
N PRO A 315 -16.23 -1.65 -1.08
CA PRO A 315 -17.04 -0.50 -1.51
C PRO A 315 -16.55 0.84 -0.94
N TYR A 316 -15.61 0.80 -0.01
CA TYR A 316 -15.04 2.00 0.61
C TYR A 316 -13.81 2.43 -0.19
N THR A 317 -13.80 3.68 -0.64
CA THR A 317 -12.64 4.33 -1.25
C THR A 317 -12.54 5.74 -0.69
N ASN A 318 -11.85 5.88 0.44
CA ASN A 318 -11.80 7.12 1.20
C ASN A 318 -11.32 8.33 0.37
N TYR A 319 -10.40 8.09 -0.56
CA TYR A 319 -9.74 9.10 -1.37
C TYR A 319 -10.37 9.24 -2.76
N ARG A 320 -11.17 8.25 -3.19
CA ARG A 320 -11.88 8.28 -4.49
C ARG A 320 -13.38 8.60 -4.38
N GLY A 321 -13.94 8.67 -3.18
CA GLY A 321 -15.38 8.91 -2.97
C GLY A 321 -16.22 7.76 -3.54
N ASP A 322 -17.15 8.06 -4.45
CA ASP A 322 -18.00 7.06 -5.13
C ASP A 322 -17.38 6.53 -6.45
N ALA A 323 -16.18 7.00 -6.82
CA ALA A 323 -15.58 6.69 -8.11
C ALA A 323 -15.11 5.23 -8.19
N GLN A 324 -15.78 4.46 -9.04
CA GLN A 324 -15.49 3.04 -9.26
C GLN A 324 -14.11 2.83 -9.90
N VAL A 325 -13.59 1.62 -9.76
CA VAL A 325 -12.40 1.17 -10.50
C VAL A 325 -12.76 1.08 -11.99
N SER A 326 -11.99 1.74 -12.84
CA SER A 326 -12.23 1.74 -14.28
C SER A 326 -11.82 0.41 -14.92
N GLU A 327 -12.30 0.15 -16.12
CA GLU A 327 -11.88 -1.04 -16.89
C GLU A 327 -10.37 -1.02 -17.15
N ALA A 328 -9.79 0.12 -17.50
CA ALA A 328 -8.36 0.26 -17.72
C ALA A 328 -7.55 -0.03 -16.45
N GLN A 329 -7.99 0.46 -15.29
CA GLN A 329 -7.38 0.17 -13.99
C GLN A 329 -7.46 -1.34 -13.68
N SER A 330 -8.62 -1.96 -13.91
CA SER A 330 -8.84 -3.39 -13.66
C SER A 330 -7.98 -4.28 -14.56
N VAL A 331 -7.87 -3.93 -15.84
CA VAL A 331 -7.01 -4.66 -16.80
C VAL A 331 -5.55 -4.54 -16.39
N LEU A 332 -5.08 -3.34 -16.06
CA LEU A 332 -3.68 -3.12 -15.69
C LEU A 332 -3.31 -3.80 -14.37
N LEU A 333 -4.20 -3.80 -13.36
CA LEU A 333 -3.99 -4.56 -12.13
C LEU A 333 -3.90 -6.06 -12.39
N THR A 334 -4.79 -6.60 -13.23
CA THR A 334 -4.76 -8.02 -13.60
C THR A 334 -3.46 -8.40 -14.30
N GLU A 335 -2.97 -7.53 -15.19
CA GLU A 335 -1.66 -7.67 -15.84
C GLU A 335 -0.52 -7.65 -14.82
N ALA A 336 -0.51 -6.65 -13.92
CA ALA A 336 0.52 -6.51 -12.89
C ALA A 336 0.56 -7.72 -11.95
N PHE A 337 -0.60 -8.16 -11.45
CA PHE A 337 -0.71 -9.34 -10.59
C PHE A 337 -0.22 -10.64 -11.24
N ALA A 338 -0.29 -10.75 -12.57
CA ALA A 338 0.25 -11.88 -13.29
C ALA A 338 1.75 -11.76 -13.59
N ALA A 339 2.27 -10.53 -13.71
CA ALA A 339 3.65 -10.27 -14.08
C ALA A 339 4.60 -10.17 -12.87
N CYS A 340 4.10 -9.70 -11.73
CA CYS A 340 4.90 -9.31 -10.56
C CYS A 340 4.86 -10.32 -9.40
N SER A 341 4.32 -11.52 -9.64
CA SER A 341 4.11 -12.58 -8.64
C SER A 341 5.33 -13.49 -8.44
#